data_AF-A0A5C6ZPX0-F1
#
_entry.id   AF-A0A5C6ZPX0-F1
#
_cell.length_a   1.000
_cell.length_b   1.000
_cell.length_c   1.000
_cell.angle_alpha   90.00
_cell.angle_beta   90.00
_cell.angle_gamma   90.00
#
_symmetry.space_group_name_H-M   'P 1'
#
loop_
_entity.id
_entity.type
_entity.pdbx_description
1 polymer ?
#
loop_
_entity_poly.entity_id
_entity_poly.type
_entity_poly.pdbx_seq_one_letter_code
_entity_poly.pdbx_strand_id
1 'polypeptide(L)'
;YNWRDKFLAAVNDGNQLGRSAPIFTEPYSQVDVSLGYNFSERLSLQAEVINLGDSVLRQHGRTKEEVYAVTQTGRRYMLGLRYKF
;
A
#
# COMPACT_ATOMS: atom_id res chain seq x y z
N TYR A 1 -9.28 -1.58 6.52
CA TYR A 1 -8.56 -2.83 6.19
C TYR A 1 -8.69 -3.03 4.69
N ASN A 2 -7.56 -3.03 3.99
CA ASN A 2 -7.49 -3.02 2.53
C ASN A 2 -6.78 -4.30 2.08
N TRP A 3 -7.53 -5.38 1.89
CA TRP A 3 -7.02 -6.66 1.38
C TRP A 3 -7.22 -6.79 -0.13
N ARG A 4 -6.26 -7.46 -0.78
CA ARG A 4 -6.33 -7.82 -2.19
C ARG A 4 -5.75 -9.22 -2.38
N ASP A 5 -6.52 -10.09 -3.02
CA ASP A 5 -6.03 -11.42 -3.43
C ASP A 5 -5.05 -11.33 -4.60
N LYS A 6 -4.42 -12.46 -4.96
CA LYS A 6 -3.55 -12.56 -6.14
C LYS A 6 -4.32 -12.15 -7.41
N PHE A 7 -3.68 -11.35 -8.27
CA PHE A 7 -4.23 -11.02 -9.59
C PHE A 7 -3.13 -10.87 -10.65
N LEU A 8 -3.52 -11.02 -11.92
CA LEU A 8 -2.67 -10.74 -13.06
C LEU A 8 -2.57 -9.22 -13.25
N ALA A 9 -1.39 -8.66 -13.03
CA ALA A 9 -1.14 -7.22 -13.18
C ALA A 9 -0.84 -6.84 -14.64
N ALA A 10 -0.17 -7.73 -15.38
CA ALA A 10 0.13 -7.51 -16.79
C ALA A 10 0.33 -8.85 -17.53
N VAL A 11 0.02 -8.87 -18.83
CA VAL A 11 0.25 -10.05 -19.70
C VAL A 11 1.66 -10.04 -20.31
N ASN A 12 2.28 -8.86 -20.41
CA ASN A 12 3.64 -8.63 -20.89
C ASN A 12 4.34 -7.65 -19.93
N ASP A 13 5.62 -7.89 -19.67
CA ASP A 13 6.46 -7.13 -18.75
C ASP A 13 7.13 -5.89 -19.39
N GLY A 14 6.79 -5.59 -20.64
CA GLY A 14 7.37 -4.51 -21.44
C GLY A 14 8.66 -4.91 -22.17
N ASN A 15 9.02 -6.19 -22.23
CA ASN A 15 10.23 -6.63 -22.92
C ASN A 15 10.23 -6.29 -24.42
N GLN A 16 11.40 -5.94 -24.94
CA GLN A 16 11.60 -5.56 -26.36
C GLN A 16 11.33 -6.71 -27.34
N LEU A 17 11.27 -7.95 -26.86
CA LEU A 17 11.01 -9.13 -27.68
C LEU A 17 9.51 -9.36 -27.94
N GLY A 18 8.62 -8.56 -27.33
CA GLY A 18 7.17 -8.69 -27.47
C GLY A 18 6.62 -10.02 -26.94
N ARG A 19 7.41 -10.77 -26.16
CA ARG A 19 7.03 -12.10 -25.67
C ARG A 19 6.11 -11.97 -24.47
N SER A 20 5.08 -12.81 -24.41
CA SER A 20 4.19 -12.89 -23.24
C SER A 20 5.00 -13.23 -22.00
N ALA A 21 5.05 -12.28 -21.07
CA ALA A 21 5.76 -12.36 -19.80
C ALA A 21 4.79 -11.83 -18.73
N PRO A 22 3.95 -12.71 -18.17
CA PRO A 22 2.90 -12.29 -17.26
C PRO A 22 3.52 -11.83 -15.93
N ILE A 23 2.95 -10.77 -15.36
CA ILE A 23 3.30 -10.29 -14.02
C ILE A 23 2.08 -10.49 -13.13
N PHE A 24 2.27 -11.17 -12.01
CA PHE A 24 1.26 -11.34 -10.98
C PHE A 24 1.61 -10.54 -9.75
N THR A 25 0.61 -9.87 -9.17
CA THR A 25 0.72 -9.29 -7.83
C THR A 25 0.32 -10.34 -6.80
N GLU A 26 1.15 -10.54 -5.78
CA GLU A 26 0.86 -11.47 -4.68
C GLU A 26 -0.21 -10.91 -3.74
N PRO A 27 -0.90 -11.78 -2.96
CA PRO A 27 -1.85 -11.31 -1.97
C PRO A 27 -1.18 -10.39 -0.96
N TYR A 28 -1.83 -9.26 -0.65
CA TYR A 28 -1.35 -8.31 0.36
C TYR A 28 -2.52 -7.71 1.12
N SER A 29 -2.24 -7.16 2.29
CA SER A 29 -3.25 -6.51 3.11
C SER A 29 -2.68 -5.34 3.89
N GLN A 30 -3.35 -4.20 3.85
CA GLN A 30 -2.95 -3.02 4.61
C GLN A 30 -3.96 -2.70 5.70
N VAL A 31 -3.46 -2.44 6.91
CA VAL A 31 -4.24 -1.92 8.04
C VAL A 31 -3.83 -0.47 8.25
N ASP A 32 -4.81 0.42 8.17
CA ASP A 32 -4.64 1.86 8.40
C ASP A 32 -5.51 2.26 9.60
N VAL A 33 -4.98 3.13 10.43
CA VAL A 33 -5.63 3.65 11.65
C VAL A 33 -5.69 5.16 11.56
N SER A 34 -6.85 5.73 11.84
CA SER A 34 -7.03 7.18 11.96
C SER A 34 -7.76 7.48 13.28
N LEU A 35 -7.25 8.45 14.01
CA LEU A 35 -7.80 8.93 15.28
C LEU A 35 -7.92 10.46 15.22
N GLY A 36 -9.12 10.97 15.49
CA GLY A 36 -9.37 12.40 15.63
C GLY A 36 -9.93 12.71 17.00
N TYR A 37 -9.50 13.82 17.60
CA TYR A 37 -10.07 14.31 18.86
C TYR A 37 -10.28 15.83 18.81
N ASN A 38 -11.49 16.26 19.18
CA ASN A 38 -11.84 17.67 19.31
C ASN A 38 -11.59 18.09 20.75
N PHE A 39 -10.53 18.88 20.97
CA PHE A 39 -10.21 19.42 22.30
C PHE A 39 -11.15 20.55 22.69
N SER A 40 -11.66 21.30 21.71
CA SER A 40 -12.69 22.33 21.88
C SER A 40 -13.42 22.57 20.56
N GLU A 41 -14.42 23.47 20.54
CA GLU A 41 -15.08 23.90 19.30
C GLU A 41 -14.10 24.52 18.28
N ARG A 42 -12.97 25.03 18.79
CA ARG A 42 -11.95 25.74 18.00
C ARG A 42 -10.71 24.90 17.74
N LEU A 43 -10.42 23.85 18.50
CA LEU A 43 -9.19 23.06 18.38
C LEU A 43 -9.48 21.58 18.16
N SER A 44 -8.90 21.00 17.11
CA SER A 44 -8.89 19.55 16.89
C SER A 44 -7.51 19.01 16.52
N LEU A 45 -7.23 17.79 16.96
CA LEU A 45 -6.04 17.02 16.56
C LEU A 45 -6.44 15.78 15.78
N GLN A 46 -5.52 15.35 14.93
CA GLN A 46 -5.66 14.17 14.08
C GLN A 46 -4.35 13.39 14.11
N ALA A 47 -4.44 12.07 14.17
CA ALA A 47 -3.31 11.17 14.07
C ALA A 47 -3.68 10.04 13.12
N GLU A 48 -2.79 9.74 12.18
CA GLU A 48 -2.96 8.66 11.22
C GLU A 48 -1.73 7.76 11.21
N VAL A 49 -1.97 6.46 11.15
CA VAL A 49 -0.95 5.43 10.90
C VAL A 49 -1.37 4.66 9.67
N ILE A 50 -0.57 4.77 8.62
CA ILE A 50 -0.78 4.08 7.36
C ILE A 50 0.19 2.90 7.32
N ASN A 51 -0.32 1.75 6.86
CA ASN A 51 0.42 0.50 6.77
C ASN A 51 0.95 0.01 8.12
N LEU A 52 0.09 -0.02 9.16
CA LEU A 52 0.44 -0.43 10.53
C LEU A 52 1.15 -1.80 10.58
N GLY A 53 0.74 -2.74 9.72
CA GLY A 53 1.32 -4.08 9.63
C GLY A 53 2.65 -4.16 8.88
N ASP A 54 3.14 -3.07 8.29
CA ASP A 54 4.30 -3.05 7.39
C ASP A 54 4.19 -4.05 6.22
N SER A 55 3.03 -4.08 5.57
CA SER A 55 2.81 -4.91 4.39
C SER A 55 3.66 -4.42 3.23
N VAL A 56 4.12 -5.39 2.44
CA VAL A 56 4.90 -5.19 1.22
C VAL A 56 4.06 -5.63 0.03
N LEU A 57 4.19 -4.94 -1.10
CA LEU A 57 3.63 -5.37 -2.37
C LEU A 57 4.70 -6.11 -3.16
N ARG A 58 4.47 -7.39 -3.46
CA ARG A 58 5.40 -8.23 -4.21
C ARG A 58 4.77 -8.67 -5.53
N GLN A 59 5.56 -8.62 -6.59
CA GLN A 59 5.18 -9.07 -7.92
C GLN A 59 6.15 -10.14 -8.40
N HIS A 60 5.62 -11.16 -9.06
CA HIS A 60 6.38 -12.25 -9.66
C HIS A 60 5.96 -12.53 -11.10
N GLY A 61 6.86 -13.15 -11.86
CA GLY A 61 6.65 -13.60 -13.22
C GLY A 61 5.86 -14.91 -13.30
N ARG A 62 6.31 -15.88 -14.10
CA ARG A 62 5.62 -17.16 -14.29
C ARG A 62 5.65 -18.04 -13.04
N THR A 63 6.71 -17.93 -12.25
CA THR A 63 6.89 -18.65 -10.98
C THR A 63 7.12 -17.66 -9.85
N LYS A 64 6.92 -18.09 -8.60
CA LYS A 64 7.07 -17.21 -7.43
C LYS A 64 8.53 -16.81 -7.18
N GLU A 65 9.46 -17.58 -7.72
CA GLU A 65 10.90 -17.39 -7.62
C GLU A 65 11.39 -16.31 -8.61
N GLU A 66 10.63 -16.07 -9.69
CA GLU A 66 10.87 -15.01 -10.67
C GLU A 66 10.36 -13.67 -10.11
N VAL A 67 11.07 -13.12 -9.12
CA VAL A 67 10.70 -11.82 -8.53
C VAL A 67 10.83 -10.72 -9.58
N TYR A 68 9.73 -10.04 -9.85
CA TYR A 68 9.69 -8.91 -10.76
C TYR A 68 9.95 -7.59 -10.02
N ALA A 69 9.19 -7.35 -8.95
CA ALA A 69 9.32 -6.13 -8.14
C ALA A 69 8.88 -6.38 -6.70
N VAL A 70 9.49 -5.63 -5.78
CA VAL A 70 9.10 -5.58 -4.37
C VAL A 70 9.03 -4.12 -3.97
N THR A 71 7.84 -3.66 -3.60
CA THR A 71 7.57 -2.28 -3.20
C THR A 71 7.20 -2.24 -1.73
N GLN A 72 8.07 -1.62 -0.93
CA GLN A 72 7.84 -1.39 0.50
C GLN A 72 7.78 0.11 0.77
N THR A 73 6.62 0.57 1.24
CA THR A 73 6.41 1.98 1.63
C THR A 73 6.68 2.23 3.11
N GLY A 74 6.89 1.17 3.88
CA GLY A 74 7.04 1.23 5.33
C GLY A 74 5.76 1.64 6.07
N ARG A 75 5.86 1.70 7.39
CA ARG A 75 4.88 2.33 8.27
C ARG A 75 5.01 3.84 8.18
N ARG A 76 3.89 4.54 7.98
CA ARG A 76 3.86 6.01 7.84
C ARG A 76 2.95 6.61 8.88
N TYR A 77 3.40 7.69 9.50
CA TYR A 77 2.69 8.39 10.57
C TYR A 77 2.42 9.83 10.15
N MET A 78 1.22 10.33 10.43
CA MET A 78 0.85 11.72 10.21
C MET A 78 0.17 12.28 11.45
N LEU A 79 0.52 13.51 11.80
CA LEU A 79 -0.11 14.27 12.88
C LEU A 79 -0.63 15.59 12.31
N GLY A 80 -1.87 15.93 12.65
CA GLY A 80 -2.55 17.14 12.20
C GLY A 80 -3.10 17.93 13.38
N LEU A 81 -3.01 19.26 13.29
CA LEU A 81 -3.63 20.20 14.21
C LEU A 81 -4.46 21.19 13.40
N ARG A 82 -5.69 21.45 13.82
CA ARG A 82 -6.56 22.45 13.22
C ARG A 82 -7.12 23.39 14.29
N TYR A 83 -6.97 24.69 14.04
CA TYR A 83 -7.58 25.74 14.85
C TYR A 83 -8.59 26.55 14.01
N LYS A 84 -9.72 26.92 14.60
CA LYS A 84 -10.75 27.81 14.00
C LYS A 84 -10.77 29.14 14.77
N PHE A 85 -10.67 30.23 14.02
CA PHE A 85 -10.70 31.61 14.55
C PHE A 85 -12.13 32.12 14.68
#